data_AF-Q08MS4-F1
#
_entry.id   AF-Q08MS4-F1
#
_cell.length_a   1.000
_cell.length_b   1.000
_cell.length_c   1.000
_cell.angle_alpha   90.00
_cell.angle_beta   90.00
_cell.angle_gamma   90.00
#
_symmetry.space_group_name_H-M   'P 1'
#
loop_
_entity.id
_entity.type
_entity.pdbx_description
1 polymer ?
#
loop_
_entity_poly.entity_id
_entity_poly.type
_entity_poly.pdbx_seq_one_letter_code
_entity_poly.pdbx_strand_id
1 'polypeptide(L)' 'MTMSERESLAAELRRVEVALQRAYAAMDGSAESRTRLATVKQEYRIAEAAALRALGAEDALRLVEANDSPCAHT' A
#
# COMPACT_ATOMS: atom_id res chain seq x y z
N MET A 1 5.99 14.38 -3.31
CA MET A 1 6.66 13.08 -3.44
C MET A 1 7.49 13.05 -4.73
N THR A 2 8.77 12.70 -4.64
CA THR A 2 9.69 12.51 -5.77
C THR A 2 9.44 11.15 -6.45
N MET A 3 9.93 10.99 -7.68
CA MET A 3 9.87 9.70 -8.40
C MET A 3 10.54 8.57 -7.59
N SER A 4 11.67 8.85 -6.94
CA SER A 4 12.41 7.88 -6.13
C SER A 4 11.65 7.44 -4.88
N GLU A 5 10.91 8.35 -4.23
CA GLU A 5 10.01 8.01 -3.12
C GLU A 5 8.85 7.11 -3.60
N ARG A 6 8.30 7.37 -4.80
CA ARG A 6 7.27 6.52 -5.41
C ARG A 6 7.79 5.10 -5.66
N GLU A 7 8.98 4.98 -6.24
CA GLU A 7 9.63 3.69 -6.53
C GLU A 7 9.98 2.92 -5.27
N SER A 8 10.45 3.60 -4.23
CA SER A 8 10.74 3.01 -2.92
C SER A 8 9.49 2.37 -2.30
N LEU A 9 8.37 3.11 -2.29
CA LEU A 9 7.09 2.60 -1.78
C LEU A 9 6.57 1.40 -2.59
N ALA A 10 6.70 1.44 -3.92
CA ALA A 10 6.31 0.33 -4.78
C ALA A 10 7.19 -0.92 -4.56
N ALA A 11 8.50 -0.73 -4.36
CA ALA A 11 9.44 -1.81 -4.06
C ALA A 11 9.17 -2.43 -2.69
N GLU A 12 8.87 -1.59 -1.69
CA GLU A 12 8.48 -2.05 -0.36
C GLU A 12 7.19 -2.87 -0.42
N LEU A 13 6.13 -2.35 -1.05
CA LEU A 13 4.85 -3.06 -1.20
C LEU A 13 5.05 -4.43 -1.87
N ARG A 14 5.84 -4.48 -2.95
CA ARG A 14 6.17 -5.74 -3.65
C ARG A 14 6.90 -6.73 -2.74
N ARG A 15 7.85 -6.26 -1.92
CA ARG A 15 8.60 -7.12 -0.99
C ARG A 15 7.68 -7.76 0.03
N VAL A 16 6.79 -6.99 0.66
CA VAL A 16 5.85 -7.53 1.67
C VAL A 16 4.78 -8.41 1.03
N GLU A 17 4.34 -8.13 -0.19
CA GLU A 17 3.41 -9.00 -0.91
C GLU A 17 4.02 -10.39 -1.17
N VAL A 18 5.29 -10.45 -1.61
CA VAL A 18 6.01 -11.73 -1.76
C VAL A 18 6.15 -12.45 -0.42
N ALA A 19 6.42 -11.74 0.67
CA ALA A 19 6.47 -12.33 2.00
C ALA A 19 5.10 -12.91 2.41
N LEU A 20 4.01 -12.22 2.10
CA LEU A 20 2.64 -12.67 2.38
C LEU A 20 2.30 -13.94 1.59
N GLN A 21 2.62 -13.97 0.30
CA GLN A 21 2.43 -15.15 -0.55
C GLN A 21 3.23 -16.34 -0.02
N ARG A 22 4.47 -16.14 0.42
CA ARG A 22 5.30 -17.18 1.04
C ARG A 22 4.71 -17.67 2.37
N ALA A 23 4.17 -16.77 3.20
CA ALA A 23 3.53 -17.14 4.45
C ALA A 23 2.28 -18.01 4.22
N TYR A 24 1.48 -17.70 3.20
CA TYR A 24 0.37 -18.56 2.77
C TYR A 24 0.84 -19.91 2.24
N ALA A 25 1.89 -19.94 1.41
CA ALA A 25 2.42 -21.18 0.86
C ALA A 25 3.03 -22.09 1.94
N ALA A 26 3.62 -21.52 3.00
CA ALA A 26 4.21 -22.23 4.13
C ALA A 26 3.19 -22.55 5.25
N MET A 27 1.89 -22.35 5.00
CA MET A 27 0.85 -22.54 5.99
C MET A 27 0.64 -24.03 6.29
N ASP A 28 0.93 -24.45 7.53
CA ASP A 28 0.76 -25.85 8.00
C ASP A 28 -0.37 -26.02 9.04
N GLY A 29 -1.08 -24.94 9.39
CA GLY A 29 -2.17 -24.93 10.37
C GLY A 29 -1.74 -24.81 11.84
N SER A 30 -0.43 -24.91 12.13
CA SER A 30 0.11 -24.73 13.48
C SER A 30 -0.15 -23.34 14.07
N ALA A 31 -0.03 -23.20 15.40
CA ALA A 31 -0.14 -21.90 16.05
C ALA A 31 0.99 -20.95 15.62
N GLU A 32 2.19 -21.49 15.36
CA GLU A 32 3.34 -20.71 14.92
C GLU A 32 3.10 -20.14 13.52
N SER A 33 2.68 -20.99 12.58
CA SER A 33 2.44 -20.56 11.21
C SER A 33 1.28 -19.56 11.11
N ARG A 34 0.23 -19.71 11.95
CA ARG A 34 -0.86 -18.72 12.05
C ARG A 34 -0.37 -17.39 12.59
N THR A 35 0.49 -17.41 13.61
CA THR A 35 1.12 -16.20 14.16
C THR A 35 1.96 -15.49 13.10
N ARG A 36 2.79 -16.26 12.37
CA ARG A 36 3.61 -15.74 11.28
C ARG A 36 2.76 -15.09 10.19
N LEU A 37 1.67 -15.74 9.78
CA LEU A 37 0.74 -15.18 8.79
C LEU A 37 0.08 -13.88 9.29
N ALA A 38 -0.32 -13.82 10.56
CA ALA A 38 -0.92 -12.61 11.14
C ALA A 38 0.06 -11.43 11.14
N THR A 39 1.33 -11.67 11.50
CA THR A 39 2.39 -10.64 11.46
C THR A 39 2.57 -10.12 10.05
N VAL A 40 2.75 -10.99 9.06
CA VAL A 40 3.00 -10.57 7.67
C VAL A 40 1.77 -9.86 7.07
N LYS A 41 0.54 -10.26 7.45
CA LYS A 41 -0.68 -9.52 7.08
C LYS A 41 -0.69 -8.10 7.64
N GLN A 42 -0.22 -7.91 8.87
CA GLN A 42 -0.12 -6.57 9.46
C GLN A 42 0.88 -5.70 8.69
N GLU A 43 2.06 -6.24 8.38
CA GLU A 43 3.09 -5.55 7.61
C GLU A 43 2.59 -5.16 6.20
N TYR A 44 1.92 -6.09 5.52
CA TYR A 44 1.30 -5.82 4.22
C TYR A 44 0.29 -4.67 4.29
N ARG A 45 -0.62 -4.67 5.27
CA ARG A 45 -1.62 -3.59 5.43
C ARG A 45 -0.98 -2.23 5.67
N ILE A 46 0.14 -2.17 6.40
CA ILE A 46 0.86 -0.92 6.64
C ILE A 46 1.46 -0.39 5.33
N ALA A 47 2.15 -1.25 4.58
CA ALA A 47 2.76 -0.88 3.31
C ALA A 47 1.71 -0.51 2.25
N GLU A 48 0.61 -1.25 2.17
CA GLU A 48 -0.53 -0.95 1.30
C GLU A 48 -1.13 0.41 1.63
N ALA A 49 -1.36 0.71 2.91
CA ALA A 49 -1.87 2.01 3.32
C ALA A 49 -0.90 3.15 3.01
N ALA A 50 0.42 2.93 3.15
CA ALA A 50 1.44 3.90 2.76
C ALA A 50 1.44 4.15 1.24
N ALA A 51 1.40 3.08 0.45
CA ALA A 51 1.32 3.14 -1.00
C ALA A 51 0.03 3.83 -1.47
N LEU A 52 -1.13 3.51 -0.91
CA LEU A 52 -2.41 4.14 -1.27
C LEU A 52 -2.45 5.63 -0.94
N ARG A 53 -1.97 6.03 0.24
CA ARG A 53 -1.87 7.45 0.62
C ARG A 53 -1.02 8.23 -0.36
N ALA A 54 0.09 7.64 -0.80
CA ALA A 54 1.11 8.34 -1.56
C ALA A 54 0.91 8.26 -3.09
N LEU A 55 0.35 7.15 -3.59
CA LEU A 55 0.23 6.84 -5.03
C LEU A 55 -1.21 6.94 -5.56
N GLY A 56 -2.25 6.85 -4.73
CA GLY A 56 -3.64 6.76 -5.19
C GLY A 56 -4.57 7.86 -4.69
N ALA A 57 -4.48 8.24 -3.41
CA ALA A 57 -5.45 9.14 -2.80
C ALA A 57 -5.10 10.63 -2.97
N GLU A 58 -3.83 11.00 -2.87
CA GLU A 58 -3.41 12.40 -2.96
C GLU A 58 -3.56 12.96 -4.37
N ASP A 59 -3.17 12.19 -5.40
CA ASP A 59 -3.27 12.64 -6.79
C ASP A 59 -4.74 12.67 -7.26
N ALA A 60 -5.60 11.77 -6.77
CA ALA A 60 -7.04 11.82 -7.02
C ALA A 60 -7.74 12.98 -6.28
N LEU A 61 -7.41 13.22 -5.01
CA LEU A 61 -7.94 14.33 -4.22
C LEU A 61 -7.56 15.68 -4.82
N ARG A 62 -6.29 15.86 -5.21
CA ARG A 62 -5.79 17.09 -5.83
C ARG A 62 -6.48 17.39 -7.17
N LEU A 63 -6.91 16.36 -7.90
CA LEU A 63 -7.66 16.48 -9.15
C LEU A 63 -9.13 16.85 -8.93
N VAL A 64 -9.74 16.35 -7.85
CA VAL A 64 -11.09 16.75 -7.42
C VAL A 64 -11.08 18.19 -6.90
N GLU A 65 -10.14 18.55 -6.03
CA GLU A 65 -9.99 19.92 -5.48
C GLU A 65 -9.71 20.97 -6.56
N ALA A 66 -8.93 20.61 -7.60
CA ALA A 66 -8.68 21.48 -8.74
C ALA A 66 -9.93 21.70 -9.61
N ASN A 67 -10.81 20.69 -9.70
CA ASN A 67 -12.07 20.78 -10.45
C ASN A 67 -13.20 21.43 -9.65
N ASP A 68 -13.15 21.40 -8.32
CA ASP A 68 -14.11 22.06 -7.42
C ASP A 68 -13.76 23.54 -7.12
N SER A 69 -12.65 24.07 -7.67
CA SER A 69 -12.32 25.49 -7.56
C SER A 69 -13.32 26.36 -8.35
N PRO A 70 -14.05 27.31 -7.72
CA PRO A 70 -15.18 28.03 -8.32
C PRO A 70 -14.80 29.11 -9.36
N CYS A 71 -13.66 29.00 -10.05
CA CYS A 71 -13.17 30.03 -10.99
C CYS A 71 -13.09 29.57 -12.46
N ALA A 72 -13.65 28.42 -12.85
CA ALA A 72 -13.61 27.94 -14.24
C ALA A 72 -14.85 28.28 -15.09
N HIS A 73 -15.65 29.26 -14.67
CA HIS A 73 -16.80 29.77 -15.44
C HIS A 73 -16.80 31.30 -15.53
N THR A 74 -15.80 31.87 -16.20
CA THR A 74 -15.92 33.14 -16.95
C THR A 74 -14.87 33.19 -18.04
#